data_AF-A0AAV3H8G6-F1
#
_entry.id   AF-A0AAV3H8G6-F1
#
_cell.length_a   1.000
_cell.length_b   1.000
_cell.length_c   1.000
_cell.angle_alpha   90.00
_cell.angle_beta   90.00
_cell.angle_gamma   90.00
#
_symmetry.space_group_name_H-M   'P 1'
#
loop_
_entity.id
_entity.type
_entity.pdbx_description
1 polymer ?
#
loop_
_entity_poly.entity_id
_entity_poly.type
_entity_poly.pdbx_seq_one_letter_code
_entity_poly.pdbx_strand_id
1 'polypeptide(L)'
;MAIIPFFVNRVGPKNALLIGVVIMALRILSCALFVNPWIISLVKLLHAIEVPLCVISVFKYSVANFDKRLSSTIFLIGFQIASSLGIVLLSTPTGILFDHAGYQTVFFAISGIVCLMLLFGIFFLSKKREQIVMETPVPSAI
;
A
#
# COMPACT_ATOMS: atom_id res chain seq x y z
N MET A 1 3.72 16.39 -2.96
CA MET A 1 3.56 15.88 -4.35
C MET A 1 4.88 15.70 -5.11
N ALA A 2 5.95 16.49 -4.89
CA ALA A 2 7.22 16.36 -5.67
C ALA A 2 8.33 15.45 -5.07
N ILE A 3 8.26 15.06 -3.79
CA ILE A 3 9.35 14.32 -3.10
C ILE A 3 9.22 12.78 -3.23
N ILE A 4 8.02 12.30 -3.54
CA ILE A 4 7.69 10.88 -3.59
C ILE A 4 8.44 10.13 -4.72
N PRO A 5 8.60 10.66 -5.95
CA PRO A 5 9.39 9.95 -6.96
C PRO A 5 10.87 9.81 -6.56
N PHE A 6 11.42 10.78 -5.82
CA PHE A 6 12.80 10.78 -5.35
C PHE A 6 13.01 9.75 -4.22
N PHE A 7 12.06 9.65 -3.29
CA PHE A 7 12.10 8.66 -2.21
C PHE A 7 12.00 7.23 -2.75
N VAL A 8 11.11 6.99 -3.73
CA VAL A 8 10.97 5.67 -4.38
C VAL A 8 12.19 5.33 -5.24
N ASN A 9 12.90 6.32 -5.81
CA ASN A 9 14.13 6.08 -6.57
C ASN A 9 15.31 5.65 -5.68
N ARG A 10 15.33 6.03 -4.40
CA ARG A 10 16.42 5.73 -3.47
C ARG A 10 16.22 4.44 -2.68
N VAL A 11 14.96 4.05 -2.45
CA VAL A 11 14.58 2.93 -1.57
C VAL A 11 14.31 1.64 -2.37
N GLY A 12 13.94 1.77 -3.65
CA GLY A 12 13.60 0.66 -4.52
C GLY A 12 12.12 0.26 -4.43
N PRO A 13 11.52 -0.23 -5.52
CA PRO A 13 10.07 -0.46 -5.61
C PRO A 13 9.56 -1.48 -4.58
N LYS A 14 10.38 -2.47 -4.21
CA LYS A 14 10.04 -3.45 -3.16
C LYS A 14 9.96 -2.85 -1.77
N ASN A 15 11.02 -2.13 -1.36
CA ASN A 15 11.07 -1.56 -0.02
C ASN A 15 10.07 -0.41 0.11
N ALA A 16 9.81 0.35 -0.96
CA ALA A 16 8.76 1.36 -0.98
C ALA A 16 7.36 0.76 -0.83
N LEU A 17 7.10 -0.38 -1.49
CA LEU A 17 5.85 -1.13 -1.31
C LEU A 17 5.73 -1.66 0.13
N LEU A 18 6.79 -2.27 0.67
CA LEU A 18 6.80 -2.81 2.04
C LEU A 18 6.59 -1.73 3.09
N ILE A 19 7.27 -0.59 2.96
CA ILE A 19 7.09 0.57 3.84
C ILE A 19 5.64 1.06 3.78
N GLY A 20 5.03 1.13 2.59
CA GLY A 20 3.62 1.49 2.44
C GLY A 20 2.69 0.57 3.21
N VAL A 21 2.86 -0.76 3.09
CA VAL A 21 2.02 -1.75 3.81
C VAL A 21 2.30 -1.74 5.32
N VAL A 22 3.53 -1.49 5.75
CA VAL A 22 3.88 -1.33 7.18
C VAL A 22 3.17 -0.11 7.77
N ILE A 23 3.18 1.03 7.09
CA ILE A 23 2.47 2.23 7.54
C ILE A 23 0.96 1.96 7.59
N MET A 24 0.41 1.24 6.60
CA MET A 24 -1.00 0.84 6.57
C MET A 24 -1.37 -0.07 7.75
N ALA A 25 -0.50 -1.02 8.11
CA ALA A 25 -0.70 -1.88 9.28
C ALA A 25 -0.63 -1.10 10.59
N LEU A 26 0.37 -0.22 10.72
CA LEU A 26 0.53 0.67 11.88
C LEU A 26 -0.69 1.60 12.05
N ARG A 27 -1.27 2.05 10.95
CA ARG A 27 -2.50 2.85 10.92
C ARG A 27 -3.67 2.12 11.56
N ILE A 28 -3.93 0.88 11.14
CA ILE A 28 -5.07 0.07 11.62
C ILE A 28 -4.83 -0.34 13.08
N LEU A 29 -3.60 -0.67 13.44
CA LEU A 29 -3.22 -0.99 14.81
C LEU A 29 -3.37 0.22 15.75
N SER A 30 -3.02 1.42 15.29
CA SER A 30 -3.17 2.65 16.07
C SER A 30 -4.65 2.98 16.36
N CYS A 31 -5.55 2.74 15.40
CA CYS A 31 -6.99 2.84 15.62
C CYS A 31 -7.53 1.80 16.60
N ALA A 32 -6.90 0.62 16.70
CA ALA A 32 -7.30 -0.42 17.65
C ALA A 32 -6.88 -0.09 19.09
N LEU A 33 -5.74 0.58 19.29
CA LEU A 33 -5.18 0.88 20.62
C LEU A 33 -5.76 2.13 21.27
N PHE A 34 -6.13 3.16 20.48
CA PHE A 34 -6.60 4.43 21.05
C PHE A 34 -7.80 5.00 20.28
N VAL A 35 -8.98 4.98 20.92
CA VAL A 35 -10.23 5.59 20.40
C VAL A 35 -10.31 7.07 20.78
N ASN A 36 -9.22 7.83 20.57
CA ASN A 36 -9.21 9.27 20.81
C ASN A 36 -9.35 10.04 19.48
N PRO A 37 -10.23 11.06 19.40
CA PRO A 37 -10.47 11.83 18.16
C PRO A 37 -9.21 12.52 17.60
N TRP A 38 -8.25 12.86 18.46
CA TRP A 38 -6.95 13.41 18.07
C TRP A 38 -6.11 12.43 17.24
N ILE A 39 -6.10 11.16 17.63
CA ILE A 39 -5.29 10.11 17.01
C ILE A 39 -5.89 9.72 15.66
N ILE A 40 -7.23 9.66 15.58
CA ILE A 40 -7.96 9.40 14.33
C ILE A 40 -7.68 10.48 13.29
N SER A 41 -7.56 11.75 13.72
CA SER A 41 -7.22 12.87 12.85
C SER A 41 -5.78 12.77 12.31
N LEU A 42 -4.82 12.41 13.16
CA LEU A 42 -3.43 12.21 12.78
C LEU A 42 -3.27 11.02 11.81
N VAL A 43 -4.00 9.93 12.07
CA VAL A 43 -4.08 8.76 11.20
C VAL A 43 -4.64 9.10 9.81
N LYS A 44 -5.68 9.93 9.73
CA LYS A 44 -6.21 10.42 8.44
C LYS A 44 -5.18 11.23 7.66
N LEU A 45 -4.38 12.03 8.36
CA LEU A 45 -3.33 12.85 7.74
C LEU A 45 -2.19 11.96 7.20
N LEU A 46 -1.82 10.90 7.93
CA LEU A 46 -0.84 9.90 7.49
C LEU A 46 -1.34 9.09 6.28
N HIS A 47 -2.63 8.77 6.23
CA HIS A 47 -3.22 8.07 5.09
C HIS A 47 -3.11 8.86 3.78
N ALA A 48 -3.29 10.18 3.82
CA ALA A 48 -3.23 11.03 2.63
C ALA A 48 -1.84 10.99 1.93
N ILE A 49 -0.76 10.78 2.68
CA ILE A 49 0.60 10.65 2.12
C ILE A 49 0.95 9.20 1.74
N GLU A 50 0.33 8.21 2.39
CA GLU A 50 0.55 6.78 2.15
C GLU A 50 -0.06 6.31 0.82
N VAL A 51 -1.30 6.69 0.51
CA VAL A 51 -1.99 6.28 -0.73
C VAL A 51 -1.17 6.58 -1.99
N PRO A 52 -0.67 7.82 -2.22
CA PRO A 52 0.15 8.11 -3.40
C PRO A 52 1.48 7.35 -3.37
N LEU A 53 2.07 7.09 -2.20
CA LEU A 53 3.31 6.31 -2.08
C LEU A 53 3.11 4.85 -2.53
N CYS A 54 2.02 4.21 -2.10
CA CYS A 54 1.65 2.86 -2.56
C CYS A 54 1.38 2.82 -4.06
N VAL A 55 0.57 3.75 -4.58
CA VAL A 55 0.24 3.82 -6.01
C VAL A 55 1.49 3.99 -6.87
N ILE A 56 2.41 4.89 -6.50
CA ILE A 56 3.66 5.12 -7.24
C ILE A 56 4.57 3.88 -7.19
N SER A 57 4.61 3.19 -6.06
CA SER A 57 5.41 1.96 -5.90
C SER A 57 4.89 0.83 -6.79
N VAL A 58 3.57 0.61 -6.80
CA VAL A 58 2.92 -0.41 -7.64
C VAL A 58 3.05 -0.05 -9.13
N PHE A 59 2.89 1.22 -9.49
CA PHE A 59 3.05 1.68 -10.87
C PHE A 59 4.49 1.45 -11.36
N LYS A 60 5.50 1.84 -10.58
CA LYS A 60 6.92 1.57 -10.90
C LYS A 60 7.22 0.07 -10.98
N TYR A 61 6.64 -0.74 -10.11
CA TYR A 61 6.78 -2.20 -10.16
C TYR A 61 6.18 -2.79 -11.44
N SER A 62 5.00 -2.32 -11.84
CA SER A 62 4.32 -2.78 -13.07
C SER A 62 5.12 -2.41 -14.32
N VAL A 63 5.65 -1.18 -14.40
CA VAL A 63 6.44 -0.72 -15.56
C VAL A 63 7.82 -1.40 -15.63
N ALA A 64 8.39 -1.79 -14.49
CA ALA A 64 9.67 -2.49 -14.45
C ALA A 64 9.57 -3.98 -14.84
N ASN A 65 8.42 -4.62 -14.61
CA ASN A 65 8.23 -6.05 -14.85
C ASN A 65 7.49 -6.36 -16.17
N PHE A 66 6.77 -5.40 -16.75
CA PHE A 66 5.98 -5.59 -17.97
C PHE A 66 6.23 -4.50 -19.01
N ASP A 67 6.09 -4.88 -20.28
CA ASP A 67 6.19 -3.96 -21.42
C ASP A 67 5.25 -2.75 -21.26
N LYS A 68 5.72 -1.54 -21.59
CA LYS A 68 5.00 -0.27 -21.33
C LYS A 68 3.56 -0.26 -21.87
N ARG A 69 3.28 -1.03 -22.92
CA ARG A 69 1.95 -1.17 -23.51
C ARG A 69 0.95 -1.96 -22.66
N LEU A 70 1.40 -2.94 -21.86
CA LEU A 70 0.53 -3.74 -20.99
C LEU A 70 0.51 -3.26 -19.54
N SER A 71 1.51 -2.49 -19.12
CA SER A 71 1.62 -2.05 -17.72
C SER A 71 0.40 -1.26 -17.23
N SER A 72 -0.19 -0.39 -18.06
CA SER A 72 -1.39 0.37 -17.66
C SER A 72 -2.61 -0.54 -17.42
N THR A 73 -2.79 -1.56 -18.26
CA THR A 73 -3.90 -2.52 -18.13
C THR A 73 -3.73 -3.41 -16.89
N ILE A 74 -2.51 -3.89 -16.64
CA ILE A 74 -2.19 -4.70 -15.45
C ILE A 74 -2.34 -3.87 -14.18
N PHE A 75 -1.93 -2.60 -14.19
CA PHE A 75 -2.16 -1.70 -13.07
C PHE A 75 -3.65 -1.47 -12.81
N LEU A 76 -4.43 -1.19 -13.86
CA LEU A 76 -5.85 -0.90 -13.71
C LEU A 76 -6.63 -2.12 -13.20
N ILE A 77 -6.41 -3.29 -13.82
CA ILE A 77 -7.12 -4.53 -13.45
C ILE A 77 -6.57 -5.11 -12.15
N GLY A 78 -5.24 -5.21 -12.03
CA GLY A 78 -4.57 -5.86 -10.91
C GLY A 78 -4.57 -5.05 -9.63
N PHE A 79 -4.48 -3.73 -9.70
CA PHE A 79 -4.49 -2.87 -8.50
C PHE A 79 -5.86 -2.22 -8.28
N GLN A 80 -6.40 -1.50 -9.27
CA GLN A 80 -7.62 -0.71 -9.08
C GLN A 80 -8.91 -1.55 -8.99
N ILE A 81 -9.13 -2.46 -9.94
CA ILE A 81 -10.32 -3.32 -9.94
C ILE A 81 -10.27 -4.31 -8.79
N ALA A 82 -9.13 -4.98 -8.58
CA ALA A 82 -8.95 -5.91 -7.46
C ALA A 82 -9.19 -5.24 -6.09
N SER A 83 -8.66 -4.03 -5.88
CA SER A 83 -8.89 -3.30 -4.62
C SER A 83 -10.36 -2.94 -4.43
N SER A 84 -11.04 -2.49 -5.48
CA SER A 84 -12.46 -2.13 -5.43
C SER A 84 -13.34 -3.34 -5.13
N LEU A 85 -13.07 -4.48 -5.77
CA LEU A 85 -13.75 -5.74 -5.50
C LEU A 85 -13.49 -6.23 -4.07
N GLY A 86 -12.25 -6.11 -3.58
CA GLY A 86 -11.91 -6.40 -2.19
C GLY A 86 -12.73 -5.58 -1.21
N ILE A 87 -12.85 -4.26 -1.43
CA ILE A 87 -13.67 -3.38 -0.57
C ILE A 87 -15.14 -3.81 -0.60
N VAL A 88 -15.71 -4.11 -1.77
CA VAL A 88 -17.11 -4.54 -1.90
C VAL A 88 -17.36 -5.86 -1.17
N LEU A 89 -16.49 -6.85 -1.38
CA LEU A 89 -16.62 -8.17 -0.75
C LEU A 89 -16.41 -8.12 0.77
N LEU A 90 -15.44 -7.34 1.24
CA LEU A 90 -15.10 -7.26 2.66
C LEU A 90 -16.00 -6.30 3.44
N SER A 91 -16.68 -5.34 2.79
CA SER A 91 -17.57 -4.38 3.46
C SER A 91 -18.73 -5.06 4.18
N THR A 92 -19.43 -5.99 3.52
CA THR A 92 -20.58 -6.70 4.08
C THR A 92 -20.27 -7.50 5.37
N PRO A 93 -19.27 -8.42 5.38
CA PRO A 93 -18.93 -9.15 6.60
C PRO A 93 -18.34 -8.25 7.69
N THR A 94 -17.58 -7.22 7.30
CA THR A 94 -17.02 -6.26 8.25
C THR A 94 -18.13 -5.45 8.94
N GLY A 95 -19.17 -5.05 8.21
CA GLY A 95 -20.32 -4.34 8.77
C GLY A 95 -21.09 -5.16 9.82
N ILE A 96 -21.38 -6.43 9.50
CA ILE A 96 -22.05 -7.34 10.44
C ILE A 96 -21.18 -7.56 11.70
N LEU A 97 -19.86 -7.67 11.52
CA LEU A 97 -18.94 -7.85 12.64
C LEU A 97 -18.91 -6.63 13.57
N PHE A 98 -19.04 -5.42 13.01
CA PHE A 98 -19.16 -4.17 13.79
C PHE A 98 -20.43 -4.13 14.65
N ASP A 99 -21.56 -4.61 14.13
CA ASP A 99 -22.84 -4.60 14.86
C ASP A 99 -22.86 -5.56 16.05
N HIS A 100 -22.13 -6.68 15.99
CA HIS A 100 -22.16 -7.72 17.04
C HIS A 100 -21.02 -7.63 18.06
N ALA A 101 -19.79 -7.30 17.65
CA ALA A 101 -18.59 -7.44 18.50
C ALA A 101 -18.04 -6.12 19.06
N GLY A 102 -18.64 -4.99 18.69
CA GLY A 102 -18.22 -3.65 19.13
C GLY A 102 -16.91 -3.18 18.47
N TYR A 103 -16.70 -1.86 18.46
CA TYR A 103 -15.64 -1.22 17.67
C TYR A 103 -14.23 -1.76 18.00
N GLN A 104 -13.90 -1.89 19.28
CA GLN A 104 -12.53 -2.23 19.70
C GLN A 104 -12.11 -3.65 19.30
N THR A 105 -12.99 -4.63 19.47
CA THR A 105 -12.72 -6.05 19.15
C THR A 105 -12.54 -6.24 17.65
N VAL A 106 -13.37 -5.57 16.84
CA VAL A 106 -13.33 -5.65 15.38
C VAL A 106 -12.06 -5.03 14.83
N PHE A 107 -11.65 -3.86 15.34
CA PHE A 107 -10.39 -3.24 14.94
C PHE A 107 -9.18 -4.09 15.31
N PHE A 108 -9.20 -4.76 16.45
CA PHE A 108 -8.14 -5.69 16.83
C PHE A 108 -8.07 -6.89 15.88
N ALA A 109 -9.21 -7.50 15.55
CA ALA A 109 -9.29 -8.62 14.60
C ALA A 109 -8.81 -8.23 13.19
N ILE A 110 -9.24 -7.09 12.67
CA ILE A 110 -8.82 -6.59 11.35
C ILE A 110 -7.32 -6.26 11.36
N SER A 111 -6.80 -5.67 12.44
CA SER A 111 -5.37 -5.38 12.57
C SER A 111 -4.53 -6.66 12.54
N GLY A 112 -5.01 -7.75 13.16
CA GLY A 112 -4.37 -9.06 13.13
C GLY A 112 -4.34 -9.66 11.72
N ILE A 113 -5.45 -9.62 11.00
CA ILE A 113 -5.54 -10.10 9.61
C ILE A 113 -4.60 -9.30 8.69
N VAL A 114 -4.56 -7.97 8.84
CA VAL A 114 -3.66 -7.12 8.05
C VAL A 114 -2.19 -7.38 8.41
N CYS A 115 -1.89 -7.61 9.69
CA CYS A 115 -0.54 -7.97 10.13
C CYS A 115 -0.10 -9.32 9.55
N LEU A 116 -0.99 -10.32 9.52
CA LEU A 116 -0.75 -11.59 8.85
C LEU A 116 -0.52 -11.40 7.35
N MET A 117 -1.33 -10.57 6.68
CA MET A 117 -1.12 -10.26 5.26
C MET A 117 0.16 -9.50 4.99
N LEU A 118 0.58 -8.60 5.90
CA LEU A 118 1.88 -7.96 5.83
C LEU A 118 3.01 -8.98 5.98
N LEU A 119 2.88 -9.93 6.91
CA LEU A 119 3.87 -11.00 7.12
C LEU A 119 3.97 -11.91 5.88
N PHE A 120 2.81 -12.30 5.33
CA PHE A 120 2.72 -13.00 4.05
C PHE A 120 3.31 -12.16 2.92
N GLY A 121 3.11 -10.84 2.91
CA GLY A 121 3.73 -9.93 1.97
C GLY A 121 5.25 -9.96 2.08
N ILE A 122 5.81 -9.89 3.29
CA ILE A 122 7.26 -9.98 3.52
C ILE A 122 7.83 -11.32 3.01
N PHE A 123 7.13 -12.42 3.27
CA PHE A 123 7.58 -13.77 2.93
C PHE A 123 7.37 -14.14 1.45
N PHE A 124 6.19 -13.86 0.91
CA PHE A 124 5.78 -14.19 -0.45
C PHE A 124 6.39 -13.23 -1.48
N LEU A 125 6.70 -11.99 -1.08
CA LEU A 125 7.47 -11.06 -1.90
C LEU A 125 8.96 -11.48 -1.91
N SER A 126 9.22 -12.69 -2.40
CA SER A 126 10.53 -13.32 -2.50
C SER A 126 11.47 -12.54 -3.42
N LYS A 127 12.75 -12.50 -3.02
CA LYS A 127 13.89 -11.72 -3.53
C LYS A 127 14.23 -12.02 -5.01
N LYS A 128 13.34 -11.72 -5.96
CA LYS A 128 13.68 -11.80 -7.39
C LYS A 128 14.12 -10.42 -7.91
N ARG A 129 15.45 -10.31 -8.01
CA ARG A 129 16.27 -9.41 -8.84
C ARG A 129 15.96 -7.91 -8.77
N GLU A 130 16.71 -7.23 -7.91
CA GLU A 130 17.39 -6.00 -8.32
C GLU A 130 18.11 -6.24 -9.65
N GLN A 131 17.83 -5.41 -10.68
CA GLN A 131 18.47 -5.27 -12.00
C GLN A 131 17.32 -4.95 -12.97
N ILE A 132 17.10 -3.76 -13.52
CA ILE A 132 17.95 -2.71 -14.08
C ILE A 132 17.03 -1.46 -14.09
N VAL A 133 17.41 -0.25 -13.68
CA VAL A 133 18.05 0.79 -14.52
C VAL A 133 18.63 1.85 -13.56
N MET A 134 19.93 1.77 -13.33
CA MET A 134 20.81 2.94 -13.30
C MET A 134 21.38 3.01 -14.72
N GLU A 135 20.88 3.93 -15.56
CA GLU A 135 21.45 4.48 -16.81
C GLU A 135 20.28 5.17 -17.57
N THR A 136 20.24 6.46 -17.88
CA THR A 136 21.27 7.51 -18.04
C THR A 136 20.63 8.90 -17.87
N PRO A 137 21.45 9.95 -17.62
CA PRO A 137 21.00 11.34 -17.55
C PRO A 137 20.49 11.80 -18.91
N VAL A 138 19.40 12.57 -18.92
CA VAL A 138 18.97 13.29 -20.12
C VAL A 138 20.11 14.24 -20.53
N PRO A 139 20.73 14.10 -21.72
CA PRO A 139 21.65 15.09 -22.20
C PRO A 139 20.88 16.38 -22.45
N SER A 140 21.34 17.45 -21.83
CA SER A 140 21.08 18.82 -22.27
C SER A 140 21.59 19.00 -23.70
N ALA A 141 20.71 19.26 -24.66
CA ALA A 141 20.99 20.01 -25.90
C ALA A 141 19.64 20.23 -26.62
N ILE A 142 19.15 21.47 -26.68
CA ILE A 142 19.18 22.36 -27.87
C ILE A 142 18.28 21.84 -28.99
#